data_AF-A0A7C9D7U9-F1
#
_entry.id   AF-A0A7C9D7U9-F1
#
_cell.length_a   1.000
_cell.length_b   1.000
_cell.length_c   1.000
_cell.angle_alpha   90.00
_cell.angle_beta   90.00
_cell.angle_gamma   90.00
#
_symmetry.space_group_name_H-M   'P 1'
#
loop_
_entity.id
_entity.type
_entity.pdbx_description
1 polymer ?
#
loop_
_entity_poly.entity_id
_entity_poly.type
_entity_poly.pdbx_seq_one_letter_code
_entity_poly.pdbx_strand_id
1 'polypeptide(L)'
;MVPVPHVLKINGEIPSMDEATSDHQRLLDRLQVYELVERKVQGDGNCQFRSLSDQLYRTPEHHKFVRQQVVNQLKSNPEFYEGYVPMEYGEYLKKMSKYYSTLTILSDLVAIQGDPFLQIDFFID
;
A
#
# COMPACT_ATOMS: atom_id res chain seq x y z
N MET A 1 9.35 -22.69 -12.94
CA MET A 1 8.03 -22.04 -12.85
C MET A 1 8.02 -20.91 -13.87
N VAL A 2 6.95 -20.75 -14.65
CA VAL A 2 6.86 -19.67 -15.66
C VAL A 2 6.31 -18.42 -14.96
N PRO A 3 6.94 -17.24 -15.08
CA PRO A 3 6.41 -16.01 -14.51
C PRO A 3 5.03 -15.69 -15.07
N VAL A 4 4.04 -15.51 -14.19
CA VAL A 4 2.70 -15.06 -14.61
C VAL A 4 2.78 -13.57 -14.97
N PRO A 5 2.37 -13.15 -16.18
CA PRO A 5 2.36 -11.74 -16.55
C PRO A 5 1.49 -10.91 -15.59
N HIS A 6 2.03 -9.82 -15.08
CA HIS A 6 1.27 -8.87 -14.28
C HIS A 6 0.32 -8.07 -15.18
N VAL A 7 -0.98 -8.09 -14.87
CA VAL A 7 -1.99 -7.26 -15.55
C VAL A 7 -2.45 -6.22 -14.55
N LEU A 8 -2.12 -4.95 -14.80
CA LEU A 8 -2.57 -3.83 -13.98
C LEU A 8 -4.10 -3.76 -14.01
N LYS A 9 -4.73 -3.77 -12.84
CA LYS A 9 -6.17 -3.58 -12.66
C LYS A 9 -6.39 -2.36 -11.77
N ILE A 10 -7.29 -1.48 -12.19
CA ILE A 10 -7.84 -0.45 -11.30
C ILE A 10 -9.04 -1.08 -10.62
N ASN A 11 -8.98 -1.23 -9.29
CA ASN A 11 -10.08 -1.82 -8.54
C ASN A 11 -11.24 -0.81 -8.47
N GLY A 12 -12.31 -1.09 -9.20
CA GLY A 12 -13.52 -0.25 -9.22
C GLY A 12 -14.51 -0.58 -8.10
N GLU A 13 -14.54 -1.84 -7.67
CA GLU A 13 -15.41 -2.36 -6.61
C GLU A 13 -14.59 -3.22 -5.64
N ILE A 14 -15.16 -3.51 -4.46
CA ILE A 14 -14.58 -4.46 -3.52
C ILE A 14 -14.55 -5.85 -4.18
N PRO A 15 -13.40 -6.53 -4.25
CA PRO A 15 -13.36 -7.89 -4.76
C PRO A 15 -14.17 -8.83 -3.86
N SER A 16 -14.79 -9.84 -4.46
CA SER A 16 -15.41 -10.93 -3.72
C SER A 16 -14.37 -11.74 -2.92
N MET A 17 -14.83 -12.52 -1.94
CA MET A 17 -13.94 -13.35 -1.11
C MET A 17 -13.13 -14.37 -1.93
N ASP A 18 -13.74 -14.91 -2.99
CA ASP A 18 -13.11 -15.90 -3.86
C ASP A 18 -12.02 -15.24 -4.73
N GLU A 19 -12.30 -14.05 -5.26
CA GLU A 19 -11.33 -13.26 -6.04
C GLU A 19 -10.13 -12.85 -5.18
N ALA A 20 -10.41 -12.34 -3.98
CA ALA A 20 -9.41 -12.00 -2.99
C ALA A 20 -8.48 -13.17 -2.65
N THR A 21 -9.06 -14.35 -2.39
CA THR A 21 -8.29 -15.56 -2.08
C THR A 21 -7.42 -15.99 -3.27
N SER A 22 -7.96 -15.89 -4.48
CA SER A 22 -7.21 -16.20 -5.71
C SER A 22 -6.06 -15.21 -5.94
N ASP A 23 -6.26 -13.92 -5.69
CA ASP A 23 -5.22 -12.90 -5.82
C ASP A 23 -4.11 -13.08 -4.77
N HIS A 24 -4.48 -13.43 -3.53
CA HIS A 24 -3.52 -13.79 -2.47
C HIS A 24 -2.66 -14.99 -2.88
N GLN A 25 -3.27 -16.04 -3.42
CA GLN A 25 -2.54 -17.21 -3.89
C GLN A 25 -1.56 -16.83 -5.02
N ARG A 26 -1.97 -15.96 -5.94
CA ARG A 26 -1.09 -15.44 -7.00
C ARG A 26 0.08 -14.63 -6.43
N LEU A 27 -0.12 -13.87 -5.36
CA LEU A 27 0.98 -13.21 -4.64
C LEU A 27 1.94 -14.26 -4.05
N LEU A 28 1.45 -15.26 -3.33
CA LEU A 28 2.27 -16.30 -2.71
C LEU A 28 3.11 -17.08 -3.73
N ASP A 29 2.50 -17.45 -4.85
CA ASP A 29 3.20 -18.13 -5.95
C ASP A 29 4.36 -17.28 -6.51
N ARG A 30 4.15 -15.96 -6.63
CA ARG A 30 5.20 -15.02 -7.07
C ARG A 30 6.31 -14.85 -6.04
N LEU A 31 5.97 -14.75 -4.76
CA LEU A 31 6.96 -14.66 -3.68
C LEU A 31 7.85 -15.90 -3.64
N GLN A 32 7.27 -17.09 -3.85
CA GLN A 32 8.01 -18.36 -3.89
C GLN A 32 9.07 -18.38 -5.00
N VAL A 33 8.75 -17.83 -6.19
CA VAL A 33 9.71 -17.76 -7.32
C VAL A 33 10.97 -16.96 -6.96
N TYR A 34 10.83 -15.94 -6.12
CA TYR A 34 11.93 -15.05 -5.72
C TYR A 34 12.50 -15.36 -4.34
N GLU A 35 12.10 -16.50 -3.73
CA GLU A 35 12.51 -16.88 -2.37
C GLU A 35 12.19 -15.80 -1.31
N LEU A 36 11.09 -15.07 -1.54
CA LEU A 36 10.58 -14.05 -0.64
C LEU A 36 9.46 -14.61 0.24
N VAL A 37 9.20 -13.93 1.35
CA VAL A 37 8.12 -14.26 2.28
C VAL A 37 7.25 -13.04 2.53
N GLU A 38 5.94 -13.25 2.65
CA GLU A 38 5.01 -12.22 3.08
C GLU A 38 5.20 -11.93 4.56
N ARG A 39 5.29 -10.64 4.92
CA ARG A 39 5.31 -10.21 6.32
C ARG A 39 4.09 -9.36 6.64
N LYS A 40 3.26 -9.87 7.54
CA LYS A 40 2.04 -9.18 7.96
C LYS A 40 2.36 -7.96 8.81
N VAL A 41 1.75 -6.83 8.47
CA VAL A 41 1.77 -5.59 9.26
C VAL A 41 0.36 -5.23 9.71
N GLN A 42 0.25 -4.32 10.67
CA GLN A 42 -1.04 -3.82 11.12
C GLN A 42 -1.79 -3.13 9.97
N GLY A 43 -2.99 -3.61 9.65
CA GLY A 43 -3.86 -3.01 8.64
C GLY A 43 -4.62 -1.79 9.13
N ASP A 44 -3.88 -0.73 9.44
CA ASP A 44 -4.43 0.60 9.74
C ASP A 44 -4.13 1.58 8.58
N GLY A 45 -4.54 2.85 8.72
CA GLY A 45 -4.24 3.91 7.74
C GLY A 45 -2.74 4.24 7.59
N ASN A 46 -1.85 3.50 8.26
CA ASN A 46 -0.39 3.63 8.18
C ASN A 46 0.28 2.37 7.65
N CYS A 47 -0.46 1.33 7.25
CA CYS A 47 0.08 0.04 6.80
C CYS A 47 1.17 0.17 5.72
N GLN A 48 1.00 1.09 4.76
CA GLN A 48 2.01 1.36 3.72
C GLN A 48 3.35 1.82 4.34
N PHE A 49 3.32 2.78 5.27
CA PHE A 49 4.53 3.27 5.95
C PHE A 49 5.10 2.26 6.94
N ARG A 50 4.25 1.42 7.55
CA ARG A 50 4.69 0.30 8.39
C ARG A 50 5.44 -0.74 7.56
N SER A 51 4.94 -1.07 6.37
CA SER A 51 5.59 -1.99 5.43
C SER A 51 6.94 -1.44 4.98
N LEU A 52 7.02 -0.16 4.60
CA LEU A 52 8.29 0.49 4.24
C LEU A 52 9.27 0.52 5.42
N SER A 53 8.78 0.84 6.62
CA SER A 53 9.58 0.83 7.84
C SER A 53 10.15 -0.55 8.12
N ASP A 54 9.37 -1.61 7.94
CA ASP A 54 9.84 -2.97 8.12
C ASP A 54 10.94 -3.34 7.12
N GLN A 55 10.79 -2.97 5.85
CA GLN A 55 11.81 -3.25 4.83
C GLN A 55 13.12 -2.48 5.07
N LEU A 56 13.03 -1.23 5.53
CA LEU A 56 14.20 -0.36 5.75
C LEU A 56 14.89 -0.59 7.10
N TYR A 57 14.11 -0.80 8.16
CA TYR A 57 14.59 -0.82 9.55
C TYR A 57 14.37 -2.15 10.25
N ARG A 58 13.76 -3.15 9.59
CA ARG A 58 13.37 -4.45 10.18
C ARG A 58 12.34 -4.33 11.32
N THR A 59 11.66 -3.19 11.41
CA THR A 59 10.61 -2.87 12.37
C THR A 59 9.54 -1.98 11.75
N PRO A 60 8.23 -2.27 11.91
CA PRO A 60 7.16 -1.34 11.52
C PRO A 60 7.05 -0.08 12.40
N GLU A 61 7.79 -0.01 13.51
CA GLU A 61 7.69 1.01 14.56
C GLU A 61 8.15 2.40 14.10
N HIS A 62 9.03 2.48 13.09
CA HIS A 62 9.51 3.76 12.55
C HIS A 62 8.61 4.34 11.45
N HIS A 63 7.40 3.81 11.25
CA HIS A 63 6.47 4.26 10.20
C HIS A 63 6.20 5.78 10.20
N LYS A 64 6.21 6.43 11.36
CA LYS A 64 6.03 7.90 11.43
C LYS A 64 7.22 8.64 10.84
N PHE A 65 8.43 8.21 11.17
CA PHE A 65 9.65 8.77 10.61
C PHE A 65 9.70 8.56 9.09
N VAL A 66 9.37 7.35 8.62
CA VAL A 66 9.30 7.05 7.19
C VAL A 66 8.30 7.96 6.48
N ARG A 67 7.08 8.13 7.01
CA ARG A 67 6.08 9.04 6.44
C ARG A 67 6.62 10.47 6.33
N GLN A 68 7.28 10.96 7.38
CA GLN A 68 7.87 12.30 7.37
C GLN A 68 8.91 12.46 6.25
N GLN A 69 9.79 11.48 6.06
CA GLN A 69 10.80 11.51 5.00
C GLN A 69 10.16 11.47 3.61
N VAL A 70 9.14 10.64 3.40
CA VAL A 70 8.38 10.59 2.14
C VAL A 70 7.71 11.94 1.85
N VAL A 71 7.03 12.53 2.83
CA VAL A 71 6.38 13.84 2.67
C VAL A 71 7.40 14.94 2.35
N ASN A 72 8.57 14.92 2.98
CA ASN A 72 9.64 15.87 2.69
C ASN A 72 10.14 15.71 1.24
N GLN A 73 10.36 14.47 0.79
CA GLN A 73 10.76 14.18 -0.59
C GLN A 73 9.73 14.70 -1.61
N LEU A 74 8.45 14.45 -1.35
CA LEU A 74 7.34 14.91 -2.20
C LEU A 74 7.30 16.45 -2.27
N LYS A 75 7.47 17.13 -1.13
CA LYS A 75 7.52 18.60 -1.07
C LYS A 75 8.70 19.20 -1.82
N SER A 76 9.87 18.55 -1.76
CA SER A 76 11.10 19.08 -2.34
C SER A 76 11.21 18.89 -3.85
N ASN A 77 10.45 17.95 -4.43
CA ASN A 77 10.57 17.62 -5.85
C ASN A 77 9.19 17.39 -6.51
N PRO A 78 8.25 18.37 -6.44
CA PRO A 78 6.89 18.22 -6.97
C PRO A 78 6.86 17.83 -8.45
N GLU A 79 7.84 18.28 -9.24
CA GLU A 79 7.95 18.05 -10.68
C GLU A 79 7.99 16.57 -11.09
N PHE A 80 8.42 15.68 -10.19
CA PHE A 80 8.46 14.24 -10.45
C PHE A 80 7.17 13.52 -10.06
N TYR A 81 6.31 14.13 -9.24
CA TYR A 81 5.21 13.42 -8.58
C TYR A 81 3.83 13.98 -8.92
N GLU A 82 3.72 15.28 -9.21
CA GLU A 82 2.45 15.96 -9.40
C GLU A 82 1.60 15.33 -10.51
N GLY A 83 2.22 14.90 -11.62
CA GLY A 83 1.51 14.27 -12.75
C GLY A 83 0.87 12.90 -12.43
N TYR A 84 1.23 12.28 -11.31
CA TYR A 84 0.63 11.01 -10.87
C TYR A 84 -0.57 11.20 -9.92
N VAL A 85 -0.82 12.43 -9.48
CA VAL A 85 -1.85 12.74 -8.50
C VAL A 85 -3.07 13.31 -9.23
N PRO A 86 -4.26 12.68 -9.15
CA PRO A 86 -5.47 13.14 -9.86
C PRO A 86 -6.16 14.34 -9.19
N MET A 87 -5.48 15.01 -8.26
CA MET A 87 -6.00 16.14 -7.48
C MET A 87 -4.91 17.22 -7.32
N GLU A 88 -5.28 18.39 -6.79
CA GLU A 88 -4.33 19.47 -6.50
C GLU A 88 -3.22 18.97 -5.55
N TYR A 89 -1.96 19.20 -5.93
CA TYR A 89 -0.81 18.59 -5.30
C TYR A 89 -0.60 19.08 -3.85
N GLY A 90 -0.85 20.35 -3.58
CA GLY A 90 -0.81 20.92 -2.23
C GLY A 90 -1.81 20.25 -1.27
N GLU A 91 -3.04 20.02 -1.72
CA GLU A 91 -4.06 19.28 -0.97
C GLU A 91 -3.67 17.81 -0.75
N TYR A 92 -3.07 17.17 -1.76
CA TYR A 92 -2.51 15.84 -1.61
C TYR A 92 -1.40 15.80 -0.54
N LEU A 93 -0.45 16.76 -0.57
CA LEU A 93 0.61 16.86 0.44
C LEU A 93 0.05 17.08 1.85
N LYS A 94 -1.00 17.90 2.00
CA LYS A 94 -1.69 18.09 3.28
C LYS A 94 -2.32 16.78 3.78
N LYS A 95 -2.99 16.02 2.91
CA LYS A 95 -3.54 14.70 3.24
C LYS A 95 -2.45 13.71 3.62
N MET A 96 -1.36 13.66 2.85
CA MET A 96 -0.24 12.75 3.07
C MET A 96 0.53 13.04 4.37
N SER A 97 0.55 14.31 4.79
CA SER A 97 1.16 14.74 6.05
C SER A 97 0.34 14.35 7.29
N LYS A 98 -0.94 14.00 7.16
CA LYS A 98 -1.80 13.69 8.30
C LYS A 98 -1.59 12.25 8.78
N TYR A 99 -1.49 12.11 10.10
CA TYR A 99 -1.50 10.83 10.79
C TYR A 99 -2.94 10.48 11.12
N TYR A 100 -3.53 9.58 10.36
CA TYR A 100 -4.83 9.03 10.72
C TYR A 100 -4.64 7.65 11.38
N SER A 101 -5.34 7.43 12.49
CA SER A 101 -5.50 6.11 13.13
C SER A 101 -6.51 5.23 12.38
N THR A 102 -7.36 5.83 11.56
CA THR A 102 -8.33 5.20 10.66
C THR A 102 -8.03 5.57 9.20
N LEU A 103 -8.55 4.82 8.23
CA LEU A 103 -8.21 4.86 6.81
C LEU A 103 -8.70 6.14 6.08
N THR A 104 -8.39 7.34 6.56
CA THR A 104 -8.95 8.59 6.02
C THR A 104 -8.22 9.15 4.80
N ILE A 105 -7.13 8.50 4.36
CA ILE A 105 -6.51 8.78 3.06
C ILE A 105 -7.15 7.91 1.96
N LEU A 106 -7.95 6.92 2.33
CA LEU A 106 -8.62 6.00 1.41
C LEU A 106 -10.09 6.35 1.18
N SER A 107 -10.39 7.62 0.85
CA SER A 107 -11.61 7.83 0.05
C SER A 107 -11.47 7.30 -1.38
N ASP A 108 -10.25 6.94 -1.80
CA ASP A 108 -9.95 6.36 -3.13
C ASP A 108 -9.53 4.88 -3.07
N LEU A 109 -9.52 4.23 -1.91
CA LEU A 109 -9.22 2.79 -1.77
C LEU A 109 -10.19 2.16 -0.78
N VAL A 110 -11.35 1.84 -1.35
CA VAL A 110 -12.46 1.09 -0.78
C VAL A 110 -12.12 0.26 0.47
N ALA A 111 -12.77 0.64 1.57
CA ALA A 111 -12.71 -0.05 2.85
C ALA A 111 -13.14 -1.52 2.74
N ILE A 112 -12.38 -2.45 3.33
CA ILE A 112 -12.91 -3.73 3.78
C ILE A 112 -12.57 -3.90 5.25
N GLN A 113 -13.52 -3.48 6.11
CA GLN A 113 -13.64 -4.02 7.46
C GLN A 113 -14.06 -5.49 7.32
N GLY A 114 -13.26 -6.44 7.81
CA GLY A 114 -13.79 -7.79 8.07
C GLY A 114 -12.85 -8.97 8.01
N ASP A 115 -11.67 -8.87 7.37
CA ASP A 115 -10.83 -10.05 7.17
C ASP A 115 -9.31 -9.74 7.35
N PRO A 116 -8.60 -10.38 8.30
CA PRO A 116 -7.17 -10.20 8.51
C PRO A 116 -6.27 -10.76 7.40
N PHE A 117 -6.81 -11.50 6.42
CA PHE A 117 -6.06 -12.05 5.29
C PHE A 117 -6.05 -11.15 4.05
N LEU A 118 -7.06 -10.28 3.91
CA LEU A 118 -7.31 -9.45 2.73
C LEU A 118 -6.57 -8.10 2.73
N GLN A 119 -5.80 -7.82 3.78
CA GLN A 119 -5.35 -6.47 4.13
C GLN A 119 -4.03 -6.05 3.45
N ILE A 120 -3.37 -6.97 2.75
CA ILE A 120 -1.99 -6.79 2.23
C ILE A 120 -1.94 -6.88 0.71
N ASP A 121 -2.81 -7.67 0.09
CA ASP A 121 -2.77 -7.92 -1.37
C ASP A 121 -3.04 -6.66 -2.21
N PHE A 122 -3.75 -5.67 -1.65
CA PHE A 122 -4.09 -4.44 -2.37
C PHE A 122 -2.90 -3.48 -2.59
N PHE A 123 -1.72 -3.77 -2.04
CA PHE A 123 -0.53 -2.92 -2.19
C PHE A 123 0.59 -3.54 -3.03
N ILE A 124 0.45 -4.78 -3.53
CA ILE A 124 1.48 -5.48 -4.34
C ILE A 124 0.99 -5.86 -5.76
N ASP A 125 -0.14 -5.35 -6.23
CA ASP A 125 -0.51 -5.37 -7.65
C ASP A 125 -0.78 -3.94 -8.18
#